data_AF-A0A7K4FTP2-F1
#
_entry.id   AF-A0A7K4FTP2-F1
#
_cell.length_a   1.000
_cell.length_b   1.000
_cell.length_c   1.000
_cell.angle_alpha   90.00
_cell.angle_beta   90.00
_cell.angle_gamma   90.00
#
_symmetry.space_group_name_H-M   'P 1'
#
loop_
_entity.id
_entity.type
_entity.pdbx_description
1 polymer ?
#
loop_
_entity_poly.entity_id
_entity_poly.type
_entity_poly.pdbx_seq_one_letter_code
_entity_poly.pdbx_strand_id
1 'polypeptide(L)'
;MQQGLEAEFPICFSGIPLKVNNPIFIVMTKGIISFSEINQDIWGISQYFKDATGFSPTTFYTINGEIPLSSKYILSTEMTLKEMMRKLGINISKEEFFQILNLIDEVAFDSEVIRGMRKSMEANSSLLYRDLEDPVLVKFPVLNIKALMSYPLGDPVYKDNALIHLTGYLPSAIAEGKTFLISVENGLWGSLYSLPILNVKNWKWIWDLNYSTLISFNLDESDNL
;
A
#
# COMPACT_ATOMS: atom_id res chain seq x y z
N MET A 1 -23.60 -6.50 14.18
CA MET A 1 -22.12 -6.46 14.16
C MET A 1 -21.65 -7.45 13.12
N GLN A 2 -21.20 -7.01 11.95
CA GLN A 2 -20.46 -7.90 11.04
C GLN A 2 -19.12 -8.22 11.72
N GLN A 3 -18.84 -9.51 11.94
CA GLN A 3 -17.54 -9.94 12.46
C GLN A 3 -16.45 -9.59 11.43
N GLY A 4 -15.38 -8.96 11.90
CA GLY A 4 -14.21 -8.72 11.06
C GLY A 4 -13.52 -10.03 10.68
N LEU A 5 -12.98 -10.09 9.48
CA LEU A 5 -12.21 -11.20 8.93
C LEU A 5 -10.73 -10.80 8.88
N GLU A 6 -9.85 -11.74 9.19
CA GLU A 6 -8.42 -11.54 8.90
C GLU A 6 -8.20 -11.61 7.39
N ALA A 7 -7.54 -10.61 6.82
CA ALA A 7 -7.21 -10.56 5.40
C ALA A 7 -5.79 -10.07 5.18
N GLU A 8 -5.15 -10.58 4.12
CA GLU A 8 -3.84 -10.14 3.68
C GLU A 8 -3.93 -9.00 2.68
N PHE A 9 -3.02 -8.04 2.78
CA PHE A 9 -2.94 -6.91 1.88
C PHE A 9 -1.54 -6.27 1.89
N PRO A 10 -1.12 -5.65 0.77
CA PRO A 10 0.15 -4.94 0.70
C PRO A 10 0.10 -3.57 1.37
N ILE A 11 1.25 -3.09 1.85
CA ILE A 11 1.51 -1.70 2.27
C ILE A 11 2.87 -1.23 1.76
N CYS A 12 3.05 0.07 1.54
CA CYS A 12 4.38 0.68 1.35
C CYS A 12 5.09 0.81 2.70
N PHE A 13 5.75 -0.26 3.15
CA PHE A 13 6.35 -0.33 4.48
C PHE A 13 7.56 0.59 4.63
N SER A 14 8.37 0.77 3.58
CA SER A 14 9.50 1.71 3.58
C SER A 14 9.59 2.43 2.23
N GLY A 15 10.04 3.68 2.26
CA GLY A 15 9.96 4.62 1.14
C GLY A 15 9.36 5.94 1.62
N ILE A 16 10.08 7.05 1.36
CA ILE A 16 9.62 8.40 1.72
C ILE A 16 9.44 9.21 0.42
N PRO A 17 8.26 9.81 0.20
CA PRO A 17 8.01 10.60 -1.01
C PRO A 17 8.94 11.81 -1.05
N LEU A 18 9.81 11.91 -2.05
CA LEU A 18 10.69 13.08 -2.22
C LEU A 18 10.62 13.70 -3.62
N LYS A 19 9.66 13.27 -4.46
CA LYS A 19 9.57 13.62 -5.90
C LYS A 19 10.83 13.20 -6.67
N VAL A 20 11.37 12.04 -6.32
CA VAL A 20 12.50 11.37 -6.96
C VAL A 20 12.14 9.90 -7.08
N ASN A 21 12.60 9.23 -8.14
CA ASN A 21 12.31 7.81 -8.37
C ASN A 21 13.21 6.92 -7.49
N ASN A 22 12.96 6.96 -6.18
CA ASN A 22 13.62 6.09 -5.21
C ASN A 22 12.85 4.78 -5.09
N PRO A 23 13.53 3.66 -4.79
CA PRO A 23 12.81 2.41 -4.54
C PRO A 23 11.92 2.56 -3.30
N ILE A 24 10.84 1.79 -3.28
CA ILE A 24 9.97 1.58 -2.13
C ILE A 24 9.93 0.09 -1.81
N PHE A 25 9.77 -0.24 -0.53
CA PHE A 25 9.63 -1.61 -0.07
C PHE A 25 8.18 -1.87 0.29
N ILE A 26 7.54 -2.70 -0.53
CA ILE A 26 6.16 -3.15 -0.33
C ILE A 26 6.19 -4.45 0.45
N VAL A 27 5.44 -4.50 1.55
CA VAL A 27 5.34 -5.68 2.42
C VAL A 27 3.92 -6.20 2.41
N MET A 28 3.77 -7.53 2.26
CA MET A 28 2.50 -8.21 2.53
C MET A 28 2.24 -8.22 4.03
N THR A 29 1.04 -7.80 4.40
CA THR A 29 0.62 -7.69 5.80
C THR A 29 -0.73 -8.34 5.99
N LYS A 30 -1.15 -8.49 7.24
CA LYS A 30 -2.48 -8.96 7.61
C LYS A 30 -3.10 -8.07 8.68
N GLY A 31 -4.42 -7.98 8.65
CA GLY A 31 -5.20 -7.21 9.60
C GLY A 31 -6.67 -7.60 9.58
N ILE A 32 -7.42 -7.15 10.57
CA ILE A 32 -8.86 -7.41 10.68
C ILE A 32 -9.62 -6.37 9.86
N ILE A 33 -10.37 -6.83 8.86
CA ILE A 33 -11.18 -5.98 7.98
C ILE A 33 -12.62 -6.49 7.87
N SER A 34 -13.53 -5.65 7.42
CA SER A 34 -14.85 -6.09 6.97
C SER A 34 -15.23 -5.39 5.67
N PHE A 35 -16.08 -6.04 4.90
CA PHE A 35 -16.55 -5.54 3.60
C PHE A 35 -17.95 -4.99 3.74
N SER A 36 -18.22 -3.87 3.10
CA SER A 36 -19.57 -3.35 2.95
C SER A 36 -19.86 -3.08 1.49
N GLU A 37 -20.96 -3.65 1.00
CA GLU A 37 -21.54 -3.30 -0.29
C GLU A 37 -22.23 -1.95 -0.16
N ILE A 38 -21.89 -1.02 -1.04
CA ILE A 38 -22.43 0.34 -1.07
C ILE A 38 -22.83 0.71 -2.49
N ASN A 39 -23.85 1.55 -2.62
CA ASN A 39 -24.33 2.05 -3.92
C ASN A 39 -23.67 3.39 -4.31
N GLN A 40 -22.57 3.75 -3.66
CA GLN A 40 -21.84 4.99 -3.88
C GLN A 40 -20.41 4.70 -4.30
N ASP A 41 -19.96 5.37 -5.35
CA ASP A 41 -18.58 5.36 -5.80
C ASP A 41 -17.73 6.29 -4.93
N ILE A 42 -17.26 5.78 -3.80
CA ILE A 42 -16.45 6.55 -2.83
C ILE A 42 -15.06 6.93 -3.36
N TRP A 43 -14.58 6.22 -4.37
CA TRP A 43 -13.25 6.43 -4.96
C TRP A 43 -13.31 7.27 -6.24
N GLY A 44 -14.51 7.52 -6.80
CA GLY A 44 -14.68 8.26 -8.05
C GLY A 44 -14.17 7.52 -9.28
N ILE A 45 -14.21 6.18 -9.28
CA ILE A 45 -13.59 5.32 -10.30
C ILE A 45 -14.59 4.61 -11.22
N SER A 46 -15.89 4.84 -11.04
CA SER A 46 -16.98 4.24 -11.83
C SER A 46 -16.80 4.41 -13.34
N GLN A 47 -16.38 5.61 -13.76
CA GLN A 47 -16.11 5.90 -15.16
C GLN A 47 -14.88 5.12 -15.66
N TYR A 48 -13.83 4.98 -14.84
CA TYR A 48 -12.63 4.22 -15.22
C TYR A 48 -12.91 2.73 -15.37
N PHE A 49 -13.80 2.17 -14.54
CA PHE A 49 -14.30 0.81 -14.76
C PHE A 49 -15.01 0.67 -16.10
N LYS A 50 -15.85 1.66 -16.45
CA LYS A 50 -16.56 1.66 -17.73
C LYS A 50 -15.58 1.76 -18.90
N ASP A 51 -14.55 2.59 -18.79
CA ASP A 51 -13.56 2.78 -19.84
C ASP A 51 -12.68 1.53 -20.01
N ALA A 52 -12.30 0.88 -18.90
CA ALA A 52 -11.46 -0.32 -18.93
C ALA A 52 -12.21 -1.60 -19.33
N THR A 53 -13.50 -1.73 -18.98
CA THR A 53 -14.25 -2.99 -19.15
C THR A 53 -15.46 -2.90 -20.08
N GLY A 54 -15.91 -1.69 -20.42
CA GLY A 54 -17.19 -1.44 -21.09
C GLY A 54 -18.41 -1.47 -20.16
N PHE A 55 -18.25 -1.86 -18.89
CA PHE A 55 -19.32 -2.01 -17.92
C PHE A 55 -19.15 -1.06 -16.72
N SER A 56 -20.27 -0.54 -16.22
CA SER A 56 -20.28 0.28 -15.00
C SER A 56 -20.70 -0.57 -13.80
N PRO A 57 -19.94 -0.57 -12.69
CA PRO A 57 -20.35 -1.25 -11.47
C PRO A 57 -21.65 -0.61 -10.94
N THR A 58 -22.65 -1.43 -10.65
CA THR A 58 -23.89 -0.97 -9.98
C THR A 58 -23.73 -0.89 -8.46
N THR A 59 -22.73 -1.60 -7.93
CA THR A 59 -22.43 -1.73 -6.51
C THR A 59 -20.93 -1.72 -6.30
N PHE A 60 -20.47 -0.98 -5.30
CA PHE A 60 -19.06 -0.89 -4.90
C PHE A 60 -18.85 -1.59 -3.57
N TYR A 61 -17.61 -2.01 -3.31
CA TYR A 61 -17.22 -2.61 -2.05
C TYR A 61 -16.24 -1.69 -1.33
N THR A 62 -16.58 -1.32 -0.09
CA THR A 62 -15.68 -0.57 0.79
C THR A 62 -15.09 -1.48 1.87
N ILE A 63 -13.84 -1.18 2.24
CA ILE A 63 -13.12 -1.87 3.32
C ILE A 63 -13.21 -1.04 4.59
N ASN A 64 -13.83 -1.62 5.60
CA ASN A 64 -13.76 -1.12 6.96
C ASN A 64 -12.64 -1.84 7.71
N GLY A 65 -11.95 -1.13 8.59
CA GLY A 65 -10.82 -1.66 9.34
C GLY A 65 -9.80 -0.57 9.64
N GLU A 66 -8.93 -0.87 10.60
CA GLU A 66 -7.82 -0.03 10.99
C GLU A 66 -6.60 -0.38 10.12
N ILE A 67 -6.72 -0.12 8.81
CA ILE A 67 -5.65 -0.35 7.82
C ILE A 67 -5.41 0.95 7.01
N PRO A 68 -4.26 1.08 6.32
CA PRO A 68 -3.93 2.26 5.50
C PRO A 68 -4.94 2.52 4.37
N LEU A 69 -5.05 3.78 3.94
CA LEU A 69 -6.00 4.23 2.92
C LEU A 69 -5.72 3.58 1.55
N SER A 70 -4.46 3.52 1.16
CA SER A 70 -3.96 2.84 -0.04
C SER A 70 -4.39 1.37 -0.08
N SER A 71 -4.25 0.64 1.03
CA SER A 71 -4.70 -0.75 1.14
C SER A 71 -6.22 -0.87 1.06
N LYS A 72 -6.98 0.04 1.68
CA LYS A 72 -8.45 0.08 1.54
C LYS A 72 -8.85 0.23 0.09
N TYR A 73 -8.22 1.17 -0.63
CA TYR A 73 -8.47 1.38 -2.06
C TYR A 73 -8.19 0.12 -2.89
N ILE A 74 -7.01 -0.49 -2.72
CA ILE A 74 -6.60 -1.67 -3.49
C ILE A 74 -7.55 -2.84 -3.28
N LEU A 75 -7.90 -3.14 -2.03
CA LEU A 75 -8.84 -4.22 -1.71
C LEU A 75 -10.27 -3.90 -2.17
N SER A 76 -10.73 -2.66 -2.01
CA SER A 76 -12.05 -2.20 -2.46
C SER A 76 -12.26 -2.40 -3.96
N THR A 77 -11.28 -1.96 -4.74
CA THR A 77 -11.32 -2.01 -6.20
C THR A 77 -11.16 -3.44 -6.71
N GLU A 78 -10.30 -4.24 -6.10
CA GLU A 78 -10.16 -5.66 -6.38
C GLU A 78 -11.50 -6.39 -6.15
N MET A 79 -12.12 -6.19 -4.98
CA MET A 79 -13.40 -6.82 -4.64
C MET A 79 -14.53 -6.34 -5.57
N THR A 80 -14.56 -5.05 -5.91
CA THR A 80 -15.53 -4.48 -6.85
C THR A 80 -15.41 -5.10 -8.23
N LEU A 81 -14.19 -5.27 -8.76
CA LEU A 81 -13.98 -5.92 -10.06
C LEU A 81 -14.39 -7.40 -10.00
N LYS A 82 -13.97 -8.13 -8.96
CA LYS A 82 -14.30 -9.56 -8.77
C LYS A 82 -15.82 -9.77 -8.77
N GLU A 83 -16.53 -8.99 -7.97
CA GLU A 83 -17.98 -9.12 -7.84
C GLU A 83 -18.73 -8.64 -9.09
N MET A 84 -18.25 -7.60 -9.77
CA MET A 84 -18.81 -7.16 -11.05
C MET A 84 -18.69 -8.27 -12.12
N MET A 85 -17.50 -8.85 -12.29
CA MET A 85 -17.27 -9.94 -13.26
C MET A 85 -18.13 -11.17 -12.92
N ARG A 86 -18.21 -11.52 -11.63
CA ARG A 86 -19.07 -12.61 -11.14
C ARG A 86 -20.55 -12.36 -11.45
N LYS A 87 -21.06 -11.14 -11.19
CA LYS A 87 -22.47 -10.77 -11.46
C LYS A 87 -22.78 -10.76 -12.97
N LEU A 88 -21.83 -10.38 -13.80
CA LEU A 88 -21.96 -10.39 -15.27
C LEU A 88 -21.74 -11.77 -15.90
N GLY A 89 -21.24 -12.75 -15.14
CA GLY A 89 -20.91 -14.09 -15.66
C GLY A 89 -19.70 -14.08 -16.60
N ILE A 90 -18.84 -13.06 -16.52
CA ILE A 90 -17.64 -12.93 -17.34
C ILE A 90 -16.49 -13.61 -16.60
N ASN A 91 -15.84 -14.57 -17.26
CA ASN A 91 -14.63 -15.20 -16.75
C ASN A 91 -13.42 -14.53 -17.41
N ILE A 92 -12.59 -13.87 -16.61
CA ILE A 92 -11.35 -13.24 -17.05
C ILE A 92 -10.15 -13.96 -16.46
N SER A 93 -9.05 -14.02 -17.20
CA SER A 93 -7.80 -14.57 -16.71
C SER A 93 -7.22 -13.71 -15.58
N LYS A 94 -6.33 -14.28 -14.76
CA LYS A 94 -5.62 -13.52 -13.72
C LYS A 94 -4.88 -12.33 -14.32
N GLU A 95 -4.25 -12.51 -15.48
CA GLU A 95 -3.50 -11.45 -16.16
C GLU A 95 -4.43 -10.29 -16.58
N GLU A 96 -5.54 -10.58 -17.26
CA GLU A 96 -6.54 -9.57 -17.63
C GLU A 96 -7.13 -8.85 -16.41
N PHE A 97 -7.36 -9.58 -15.31
CA PHE A 97 -7.86 -9.02 -14.07
C PHE A 97 -6.92 -7.94 -13.52
N PHE A 98 -5.61 -8.22 -13.47
CA PHE A 98 -4.63 -7.23 -13.01
C PHE A 98 -4.38 -6.11 -14.04
N GLN A 99 -4.47 -6.40 -15.35
CA GLN A 99 -4.41 -5.37 -16.38
C GLN A 99 -5.54 -4.34 -16.22
N ILE A 100 -6.78 -4.79 -15.99
CA ILE A 100 -7.92 -3.89 -15.76
C ILE A 100 -7.71 -3.03 -14.51
N LEU A 101 -7.26 -3.63 -13.39
CA LEU A 101 -6.98 -2.87 -12.17
C LEU A 101 -5.88 -1.83 -12.39
N ASN A 102 -4.80 -2.17 -13.09
CA ASN A 102 -3.71 -1.24 -13.38
C ASN A 102 -4.20 -0.06 -14.23
N LEU A 103 -5.05 -0.30 -15.24
CA LEU A 103 -5.64 0.77 -16.05
C LEU A 103 -6.49 1.74 -15.20
N ILE A 104 -7.26 1.20 -14.25
CA ILE A 104 -8.07 2.02 -13.33
C ILE A 104 -7.17 2.83 -12.39
N ASP A 105 -6.14 2.21 -11.85
CA ASP A 105 -5.21 2.81 -10.89
C ASP A 105 -4.38 3.95 -11.53
N GLU A 106 -3.92 3.77 -12.77
CA GLU A 106 -3.16 4.77 -13.53
C GLU A 106 -3.93 6.08 -13.69
N VAL A 107 -5.22 5.99 -14.03
CA VAL A 107 -6.06 7.17 -14.19
C VAL A 107 -6.47 7.77 -12.84
N ALA A 108 -6.67 6.94 -11.82
CA ALA A 108 -7.16 7.39 -10.52
C ALA A 108 -6.09 8.12 -9.67
N PHE A 109 -4.84 7.64 -9.68
CA PHE A 109 -3.81 8.13 -8.76
C PHE A 109 -2.47 8.49 -9.40
N ASP A 110 -2.10 7.84 -10.53
CA ASP A 110 -0.73 7.87 -11.06
C ASP A 110 0.35 7.77 -9.95
N SER A 111 0.29 6.70 -9.14
CA SER A 111 1.09 6.56 -7.93
C SER A 111 1.96 5.30 -7.94
N GLU A 112 3.27 5.47 -7.71
CA GLU A 112 4.21 4.36 -7.56
C GLU A 112 3.88 3.45 -6.38
N VAL A 113 3.27 3.99 -5.32
CA VAL A 113 2.78 3.21 -4.18
C VAL A 113 1.69 2.24 -4.62
N ILE A 114 0.70 2.71 -5.37
CA ILE A 114 -0.39 1.88 -5.86
C ILE A 114 0.13 0.82 -6.84
N ARG A 115 0.98 1.22 -7.80
CA ARG A 115 1.60 0.28 -8.76
C ARG A 115 2.41 -0.81 -8.03
N GLY A 116 3.27 -0.43 -7.09
CA GLY A 116 4.06 -1.38 -6.30
C GLY A 116 3.19 -2.34 -5.47
N MET A 117 2.14 -1.81 -4.83
CA MET A 117 1.19 -2.62 -4.06
C MET A 117 0.41 -3.59 -4.95
N ARG A 118 -0.01 -3.19 -6.17
CA ARG A 118 -0.63 -4.12 -7.13
C ARG A 118 0.30 -5.22 -7.57
N LYS A 119 1.56 -4.90 -7.88
CA LYS A 119 2.57 -5.90 -8.23
C LYS A 119 2.81 -6.89 -7.09
N SER A 120 2.78 -6.42 -5.85
CA SER A 120 2.91 -7.26 -4.66
C SER A 120 1.71 -8.20 -4.50
N MET A 121 0.50 -7.69 -4.72
CA MET A 121 -0.73 -8.47 -4.71
C MET A 121 -0.79 -9.50 -5.85
N GLU A 122 -0.34 -9.13 -7.06
CA GLU A 122 -0.24 -10.01 -8.23
C GLU A 122 0.72 -11.18 -7.98
N ALA A 123 1.89 -10.87 -7.41
CA ALA A 123 2.92 -11.84 -7.06
C ALA A 123 2.63 -12.62 -5.77
N ASN A 124 1.66 -12.16 -4.96
CA ASN A 124 1.40 -12.61 -3.60
C ASN A 124 2.68 -12.64 -2.74
N SER A 125 3.46 -11.56 -2.81
CA SER A 125 4.79 -11.50 -2.18
C SER A 125 5.23 -10.07 -1.89
N SER A 126 6.02 -9.89 -0.84
CA SER A 126 6.71 -8.63 -0.55
C SER A 126 7.76 -8.36 -1.64
N LEU A 127 8.02 -7.10 -1.96
CA LEU A 127 8.93 -6.73 -3.04
C LEU A 127 9.55 -5.35 -2.86
N LEU A 128 10.71 -5.15 -3.47
CA LEU A 128 11.25 -3.83 -3.77
C LEU A 128 10.69 -3.40 -5.12
N TYR A 129 10.12 -2.20 -5.18
CA TYR A 129 9.58 -1.59 -6.37
C TYR A 129 10.29 -0.27 -6.64
N ARG A 130 10.61 0.01 -7.89
CA ARG A 130 11.00 1.33 -8.35
C ARG A 130 10.30 1.56 -9.68
N ASP A 131 9.78 2.77 -9.90
CA ASP A 131 8.99 3.02 -11.10
C ASP A 131 9.84 2.81 -12.36
N LEU A 132 9.22 2.23 -13.39
CA LEU A 132 9.86 1.83 -14.66
C LEU A 132 10.90 0.70 -14.58
N GLU A 133 10.97 -0.01 -13.45
CA GLU A 133 11.86 -1.17 -13.27
C GLU A 133 11.08 -2.43 -12.89
N ASP A 134 11.69 -3.58 -13.18
CA ASP A 134 11.14 -4.86 -12.77
C ASP A 134 11.20 -5.00 -11.24
N PRO A 135 10.10 -5.40 -10.58
CA PRO A 135 10.08 -5.57 -9.13
C PRO A 135 10.99 -6.73 -8.70
N VAL A 136 11.68 -6.54 -7.58
CA VAL A 136 12.51 -7.60 -6.97
C VAL A 136 11.74 -8.22 -5.82
N LEU A 137 11.39 -9.50 -5.95
CA LEU A 137 10.69 -10.24 -4.89
C LEU A 137 11.58 -10.43 -3.67
N VAL A 138 11.01 -10.21 -2.49
CA VAL A 138 11.72 -10.28 -1.21
C VAL A 138 11.00 -11.25 -0.29
N LYS A 139 11.75 -12.18 0.29
CA LYS A 139 11.24 -13.03 1.38
C LYS A 139 11.24 -12.22 2.67
N PHE A 140 10.08 -11.72 3.06
CA PHE A 140 9.88 -10.95 4.28
C PHE A 140 8.63 -11.47 5.01
N PRO A 141 8.64 -11.56 6.35
CA PRO A 141 7.51 -12.08 7.10
C PRO A 141 6.25 -11.23 6.90
N VAL A 142 5.09 -11.90 6.84
CA VAL A 142 3.79 -11.22 6.79
C VAL A 142 3.52 -10.58 8.14
N LEU A 143 3.43 -9.25 8.17
CA LEU A 143 3.27 -8.51 9.43
C LEU A 143 1.80 -8.37 9.81
N ASN A 144 1.48 -8.59 11.09
CA ASN A 144 0.22 -8.12 11.67
C ASN A 144 0.29 -6.60 11.83
N ILE A 145 -0.63 -5.85 11.21
CA ILE A 145 -0.63 -4.39 11.31
C ILE A 145 -1.97 -3.80 11.79
N LYS A 146 -1.88 -2.59 12.35
CA LYS A 146 -3.01 -1.73 12.66
C LYS A 146 -2.63 -0.27 12.40
N ALA A 147 -3.40 0.44 11.59
CA ALA A 147 -3.29 1.88 11.39
C ALA A 147 -3.83 2.62 12.62
N LEU A 148 -3.07 3.59 13.10
CA LEU A 148 -3.34 4.32 14.33
C LEU A 148 -3.82 5.74 14.05
N MET A 149 -3.18 6.42 13.10
CA MET A 149 -3.55 7.76 12.64
C MET A 149 -2.95 8.03 11.27
N SER A 150 -3.51 8.99 10.55
CA SER A 150 -2.99 9.46 9.26
C SER A 150 -2.84 10.97 9.28
N TYR A 151 -1.74 11.45 8.70
CA TYR A 151 -1.41 12.87 8.60
C TYR A 151 -1.27 13.26 7.12
N PRO A 152 -1.95 14.32 6.63
CA PRO A 152 -1.83 14.74 5.25
C PRO A 152 -0.40 15.22 4.96
N LEU A 153 0.16 14.76 3.85
CA LEU A 153 1.50 15.17 3.43
C LEU A 153 1.42 16.44 2.58
N GLY A 154 2.23 17.42 2.97
CA GLY A 154 2.57 18.57 2.14
C GLY A 154 3.83 18.32 1.32
N ASP A 155 4.49 19.39 0.91
CA ASP A 155 5.87 19.30 0.43
C ASP A 155 6.83 19.07 1.61
N PRO A 156 7.89 18.27 1.43
CA PRO A 156 8.88 18.07 2.49
C PRO A 156 9.65 19.37 2.74
N VAL A 157 9.90 19.64 4.02
CA VAL A 157 10.44 20.91 4.53
C VAL A 157 11.91 21.10 4.16
N TYR A 158 12.67 20.01 4.06
CA TYR A 158 14.10 20.03 3.78
C TYR A 158 14.45 18.93 2.78
N LYS A 159 15.18 19.27 1.72
CA LYS A 159 15.70 18.31 0.74
C LYS A 159 17.18 18.57 0.53
N ASP A 160 18.00 17.55 0.79
CA ASP A 160 19.42 17.52 0.48
C ASP A 160 19.74 16.18 -0.19
N ASN A 161 20.74 16.16 -1.07
CA ASN A 161 21.20 14.97 -1.77
C ASN A 161 21.55 13.84 -0.80
N ALA A 162 22.16 14.16 0.35
CA ALA A 162 22.46 13.15 1.37
C ALA A 162 21.20 12.44 1.88
N LEU A 163 20.11 13.18 2.08
CA LEU A 163 18.83 12.62 2.50
C LEU A 163 18.17 11.82 1.38
N ILE A 164 18.25 12.29 0.13
CA ILE A 164 17.73 11.57 -1.04
C ILE A 164 18.43 10.21 -1.19
N HIS A 165 19.75 10.15 -1.03
CA HIS A 165 20.50 8.90 -1.08
C HIS A 165 20.14 7.98 0.09
N LEU A 166 20.00 8.53 1.30
CA LEU A 166 19.63 7.74 2.46
C LEU A 166 18.21 7.16 2.32
N THR A 167 17.24 7.94 1.87
CA THR A 167 15.87 7.45 1.62
C THR A 167 15.81 6.42 0.50
N GLY A 168 16.71 6.49 -0.50
CA GLY A 168 16.82 5.45 -1.52
C GLY A 168 17.49 4.16 -1.02
N TYR A 169 18.41 4.25 -0.05
CA TYR A 169 19.09 3.09 0.53
C TYR A 169 18.21 2.31 1.52
N LEU A 170 17.44 3.01 2.36
CA LEU A 170 16.70 2.42 3.48
C LEU A 170 15.74 1.29 3.08
N PRO A 171 14.90 1.42 2.03
CA PRO A 171 13.99 0.36 1.61
C PRO A 171 14.72 -0.95 1.30
N SER A 172 15.82 -0.86 0.55
CA SER A 172 16.65 -2.02 0.19
C SER A 172 17.30 -2.64 1.42
N ALA A 173 17.86 -1.82 2.31
CA ALA A 173 18.51 -2.29 3.51
C ALA A 173 17.54 -2.96 4.50
N ILE A 174 16.32 -2.43 4.63
CA ILE A 174 15.25 -3.00 5.46
C ILE A 174 14.77 -4.33 4.86
N ALA A 175 14.61 -4.40 3.53
CA ALA A 175 14.26 -5.62 2.81
C ALA A 175 15.31 -6.74 2.99
N GLU A 176 16.59 -6.38 3.13
CA GLU A 176 17.70 -7.30 3.46
C GLU A 176 17.71 -7.76 4.94
N GLY A 177 16.75 -7.32 5.77
CA GLY A 177 16.64 -7.72 7.16
C GLY A 177 17.31 -6.79 8.18
N LYS A 178 17.84 -5.62 7.76
CA LYS A 178 18.38 -4.61 8.68
C LYS A 178 17.26 -3.79 9.34
N THR A 179 16.36 -4.49 10.04
CA THR A 179 15.12 -3.92 10.63
C THR A 179 15.37 -2.81 11.65
N PHE A 180 16.56 -2.75 12.27
CA PHE A 180 16.94 -1.63 13.14
C PHE A 180 16.90 -0.26 12.43
N LEU A 181 17.04 -0.24 11.10
CA LEU A 181 16.95 0.97 10.27
C LEU A 181 15.52 1.53 10.16
N ILE A 182 14.50 0.81 10.61
CA ILE A 182 13.13 1.34 10.74
C ILE A 182 13.12 2.59 11.64
N SER A 183 13.93 2.60 12.70
CA SER A 183 14.06 3.75 13.60
C SER A 183 14.69 4.97 12.90
N VAL A 184 15.65 4.73 12.01
CA VAL A 184 16.30 5.77 11.19
C VAL A 184 15.30 6.37 10.22
N GLU A 185 14.53 5.56 9.50
CA GLU A 185 13.48 6.05 8.59
C GLU A 185 12.40 6.85 9.33
N ASN A 186 11.99 6.43 10.54
CA ASN A 186 11.08 7.21 11.38
C ASN A 186 11.66 8.58 11.75
N GLY A 187 12.98 8.67 12.01
CA GLY A 187 13.66 9.94 12.23
C GLY A 187 13.62 10.84 10.98
N LEU A 188 13.79 10.25 9.79
CA LEU A 188 13.69 10.98 8.52
C LEU A 188 12.29 11.51 8.25
N TRP A 189 11.24 10.74 8.53
CA TRP A 189 9.87 11.24 8.50
C TRP A 189 9.70 12.50 9.36
N GLY A 190 10.30 12.52 10.55
CA GLY A 190 10.32 13.70 11.40
C GLY A 190 11.09 14.89 10.80
N SER A 191 12.27 14.66 10.23
CA SER A 191 13.07 15.73 9.64
C SER A 191 12.49 16.29 8.33
N LEU A 192 11.88 15.43 7.51
CA LEU A 192 11.37 15.79 6.17
C LEU A 192 9.96 16.37 6.25
N TYR A 193 9.12 15.86 7.14
CA TYR A 193 7.69 16.18 7.18
C TYR A 193 7.22 16.74 8.53
N SER A 194 8.15 17.06 9.44
CA SER A 194 7.83 17.55 10.79
C SER A 194 6.92 16.62 11.58
N LEU A 195 6.96 15.32 11.29
CA LEU A 195 6.18 14.31 12.01
C LEU A 195 6.80 14.03 13.40
N PRO A 196 6.01 13.64 14.39
CA PRO A 196 6.54 13.23 15.69
C PRO A 196 7.56 12.09 15.55
N ILE A 197 8.73 12.27 16.17
CA ILE A 197 9.74 11.21 16.28
C ILE A 197 9.19 10.13 17.21
N LEU A 198 9.15 8.90 16.71
CA LEU A 198 8.59 7.76 17.43
C LEU A 198 9.62 7.13 18.36
N ASN A 199 9.29 7.01 19.64
CA ASN A 199 10.08 6.28 20.64
C ASN A 199 9.42 4.95 21.05
N VAL A 200 8.42 4.50 20.30
CA VAL A 200 7.66 3.27 20.58
C VAL A 200 8.18 2.17 19.65
N LYS A 201 8.59 1.03 20.23
CA LYS A 201 8.95 -0.16 19.44
C LYS A 201 7.75 -0.56 18.58
N ASN A 202 8.01 -1.12 17.40
CA ASN A 202 6.95 -1.66 16.54
C ASN A 202 5.96 -0.63 15.98
N TRP A 203 6.30 0.67 16.03
CA TRP A 203 5.53 1.74 15.39
C TRP A 203 6.33 2.37 14.26
N LYS A 204 5.65 2.74 13.17
CA LYS A 204 6.30 3.31 11.99
C LYS A 204 5.37 4.23 11.20
N TRP A 205 5.95 5.30 10.68
CA TRP A 205 5.33 6.11 9.64
C TRP A 205 5.54 5.44 8.27
N ILE A 206 4.46 5.25 7.53
CA ILE A 206 4.49 4.70 6.17
C ILE A 206 3.90 5.71 5.19
N TRP A 207 4.32 5.59 3.93
CA TRP A 207 3.74 6.37 2.85
C TRP A 207 2.39 5.78 2.44
N ASP A 208 1.34 6.59 2.52
CA ASP A 208 -0.05 6.19 2.28
C ASP A 208 -0.76 7.21 1.36
N LEU A 209 -0.45 7.15 0.05
CA LEU A 209 -0.91 8.11 -0.96
C LEU A 209 -0.51 9.56 -0.60
N ASN A 210 -1.49 10.44 -0.42
CA ASN A 210 -1.29 11.84 -0.01
C ASN A 210 -1.16 11.99 1.52
N TYR A 211 -0.96 10.90 2.24
CA TYR A 211 -0.84 10.86 3.69
C TYR A 211 0.42 10.11 4.12
N SER A 212 0.85 10.37 5.34
CA SER A 212 1.70 9.47 6.11
C SER A 212 0.85 8.85 7.20
N THR A 213 0.83 7.52 7.23
CA THR A 213 0.02 6.77 8.18
C THR A 213 0.94 6.15 9.23
N LEU A 214 0.64 6.41 10.49
CA LEU A 214 1.27 5.74 11.61
C LEU A 214 0.63 4.37 11.77
N ILE A 215 1.46 3.33 11.72
CA ILE A 215 1.03 1.96 11.97
C ILE A 215 1.73 1.40 13.20
N SER A 216 1.05 0.50 13.90
CA SER A 216 1.70 -0.51 14.74
C SER A 216 1.82 -1.81 13.96
N PHE A 217 2.92 -2.53 14.12
CA PHE A 217 3.16 -3.81 13.45
C PHE A 217 3.83 -4.82 14.39
N ASN A 218 3.57 -6.12 14.22
CA ASN A 218 4.33 -7.15 14.92
C ASN A 218 5.30 -7.82 13.94
N LEU A 219 6.60 -7.64 14.16
CA LEU A 219 7.62 -8.57 13.65
C LEU A 219 7.71 -9.71 14.66
N ASP A 220 7.28 -10.91 14.27
CA ASP A 220 7.58 -12.11 15.05
C ASP A 220 9.09 -12.33 14.99
N GLU A 221 9.77 -12.12 16.13
CA GLU A 221 11.22 -12.29 16.26
C GLU A 221 11.65 -13.77 16.23
N SER A 222 10.70 -14.71 16.05
CA SER A 222 10.93 -16.15 16.14
C SER A 222 11.60 -16.79 14.93
N ASP A 223 11.71 -16.11 13.80
CA ASP A 223 12.24 -16.69 12.55
C ASP A 223 13.65 -16.18 12.17
N ASN A 224 14.32 -15.44 13.05
CA ASN A 224 15.66 -14.88 12.79
C ASN A 224 16.76 -15.40 13.75
N LEU A 225 16.63 -16.64 14.25
CA LEU A 225 17.70 -17.35 14.98
C LEU A 225 18.06 -18.68 14.31
#